data_AF-A0AAJ3PM09-F1
#
_entry.id   AF-A0AAJ3PM09-F1
#
_cell.length_a   1.000
_cell.length_b   1.000
_cell.length_c   1.000
_cell.angle_alpha   90.00
_cell.angle_beta   90.00
_cell.angle_gamma   90.00
#
_symmetry.space_group_name_H-M   'P 1'
#
loop_
_entity.id
_entity.type
_entity.pdbx_description
1 polymer ?
#
loop_
_entity_poly.entity_id
_entity_poly.type
_entity_poly.pdbx_seq_one_letter_code
_entity_poly.pdbx_strand_id
1 'polypeptide(L)'
;MTSPWVEDDELTDWEAPAAADDDGQTGTPLPYVDPEIAAELAGEGPPVWMGTRWREIEAEHQWEAWNTLRRWVDWFVAEYRLVTSVVPPCWYKHSDLTAELYAAMCMEYKVWEEQAPGLGPMMMWHPHVEMLTARLRRMVDEAGCAKIGQHKEPEAYGDRPAFNLDYDEDDFTAWAATTCEQHALERPEAGVKYVRARVFNGDGEEIALSNPVGLASRRTSTGVTAELMMTSSTPLAPGLRLTVPSATPGLEVGWQTSVNGHDWE
;
A
#
# COMPACT_ATOMS: atom_id res chain seq x y z
N MET A 1 56.75 27.60 10.49
CA MET A 1 55.49 28.27 10.87
C MET A 1 54.65 27.25 11.58
N THR A 2 54.70 27.28 12.90
CA THR A 2 54.01 26.33 13.80
C THR A 2 52.60 26.86 14.00
N SER A 3 51.59 26.01 13.82
CA SER A 3 50.19 26.37 14.02
C SER A 3 49.98 26.78 15.48
N PRO A 4 49.38 27.95 15.78
CA PRO A 4 49.35 28.53 17.13
C PRO A 4 48.24 27.94 18.03
N TRP A 5 47.74 26.73 17.76
CA TRP A 5 46.54 26.19 18.39
C TRP A 5 46.68 24.77 18.94
N VAL A 6 47.89 24.30 19.25
CA VAL A 6 48.06 23.06 20.01
C VAL A 6 49.24 23.18 20.96
N GLU A 7 49.04 23.85 22.09
CA GLU A 7 49.81 23.65 23.32
C GLU A 7 48.86 23.88 24.51
N ASP A 8 48.19 22.81 24.95
CA ASP A 8 48.00 22.53 26.37
C ASP A 8 47.60 21.06 26.53
N ASP A 9 48.55 20.29 27.04
CA ASP A 9 48.48 18.86 27.34
C ASP A 9 48.14 18.69 28.82
N GLU A 10 47.07 19.36 29.29
CA GLU A 10 46.42 19.03 30.56
C GLU A 10 45.12 18.29 30.27
N LEU A 11 45.22 16.97 30.41
CA LEU A 11 44.10 16.05 30.45
C LEU A 11 43.18 16.44 31.63
N THR A 12 42.20 17.31 31.38
CA THR A 12 41.12 17.57 32.33
C THR A 12 40.41 16.25 32.59
N ASP A 13 40.46 15.80 33.84
CA ASP A 13 39.77 14.63 34.36
C ASP A 13 38.25 14.87 34.21
N TRP A 14 37.75 14.55 33.03
CA TRP A 14 36.33 14.61 32.71
C TRP A 14 35.69 13.35 33.25
N GLU A 15 35.03 13.46 34.41
CA GLU A 15 34.16 12.41 34.92
C GLU A 15 33.15 12.06 33.82
N ALA A 16 33.15 10.78 33.44
CA ALA A 16 32.24 10.23 32.46
C ALA A 16 30.79 10.60 32.81
N PRO A 17 29.91 10.83 31.83
CA PRO A 17 28.50 11.05 32.13
C PRO A 17 27.99 9.85 32.94
N ALA A 18 27.30 10.15 34.04
CA ALA A 18 26.61 9.18 34.86
C ALA A 18 25.84 8.21 33.95
N ALA A 19 25.99 6.92 34.22
CA ALA A 19 25.24 5.88 33.54
C ALA A 19 23.77 6.29 33.53
N ALA A 20 23.16 6.29 32.34
CA ALA A 20 21.74 6.51 32.18
C ALA A 20 20.99 5.42 32.95
N ASP A 21 20.42 5.78 34.09
CA ASP A 21 19.23 5.11 34.55
C ASP A 21 18.12 5.45 33.54
N ASP A 22 17.65 4.42 32.85
CA ASP A 22 16.50 4.46 31.96
C ASP A 22 15.23 4.38 32.82
N ASP A 23 14.81 5.52 33.36
CA ASP A 23 13.57 5.65 34.12
C ASP A 23 12.59 6.61 33.45
N GLY A 24 12.31 6.41 32.15
CA GLY A 24 11.04 6.83 31.51
C GLY A 24 10.57 8.25 31.79
N GLN A 25 11.50 9.20 32.00
CA GLN A 25 11.18 10.50 32.57
C GLN A 25 10.78 11.47 31.44
N THR A 26 9.47 11.63 31.25
CA THR A 26 8.86 12.82 30.63
C THR A 26 9.49 14.07 31.25
N GLY A 27 9.97 14.99 30.41
CA GLY A 27 10.80 16.12 30.80
C GLY A 27 10.31 16.87 32.04
N THR A 28 11.26 17.26 32.89
CA THR A 28 11.02 18.01 34.12
C THR A 28 10.18 19.26 33.82
N PRO A 29 9.00 19.45 34.45
CA PRO A 29 8.20 20.65 34.24
C PRO A 29 8.98 21.91 34.60
N LEU A 30 8.90 22.94 33.77
CA LEU A 30 9.51 24.23 34.06
C LEU A 30 8.98 24.75 35.42
N PRO A 31 9.85 25.14 36.37
CA PRO A 31 9.49 25.36 37.78
C PRO A 31 8.59 26.57 38.06
N TYR A 32 8.08 27.25 37.02
CA TYR A 32 7.22 28.42 37.12
C TYR A 32 5.81 28.22 36.57
N VAL A 33 5.53 27.12 35.87
CA VAL A 33 4.18 26.87 35.34
C VAL A 33 3.39 26.09 36.38
N ASP A 34 2.27 26.65 36.81
CA ASP A 34 1.31 25.97 37.69
C ASP A 34 0.91 24.63 37.04
N PRO A 35 0.94 23.49 37.76
CA PRO A 35 0.53 22.19 37.23
C PRO A 35 -0.86 22.18 36.59
N GLU A 36 -1.78 23.01 37.08
CA GLU A 36 -3.13 23.14 36.51
C GLU A 36 -3.10 23.86 35.16
N ILE A 37 -2.30 24.92 35.03
CA ILE A 37 -2.04 25.61 33.75
C ILE A 37 -1.23 24.72 32.82
N ALA A 38 -0.25 23.96 33.32
CA ALA A 38 0.51 23.01 32.52
C ALA A 38 -0.38 21.88 32.00
N ALA A 39 -1.37 21.43 32.76
CA ALA A 39 -2.35 20.43 32.35
C ALA A 39 -3.39 20.99 31.36
N GLU A 40 -3.84 22.23 31.55
CA GLU A 40 -4.71 22.94 30.60
C GLU A 40 -3.98 23.19 29.27
N LEU A 41 -2.69 23.57 29.32
CA LEU A 41 -1.83 23.77 28.15
C LEU A 41 -1.42 22.45 27.48
N ALA A 42 -1.39 21.35 28.23
CA ALA A 42 -1.04 20.01 27.73
C ALA A 42 -2.21 19.26 27.07
N GLY A 43 -3.42 19.84 27.01
CA GLY A 43 -4.60 19.04 26.66
C GLY A 43 -5.80 19.80 26.12
N GLU A 44 -5.65 20.45 24.97
CA GLU A 44 -6.66 20.25 23.92
C GLU A 44 -5.98 19.43 22.83
N GLY A 45 -6.33 18.14 22.75
CA GLY A 45 -5.93 17.31 21.62
C GLY A 45 -6.38 17.92 20.29
N PRO A 46 -5.99 17.33 19.15
CA PRO A 46 -6.49 17.81 17.87
C PRO A 46 -8.02 17.95 17.92
N PRO A 47 -8.60 18.98 17.26
CA PRO A 47 -10.04 19.10 17.17
C PRO A 47 -10.65 17.79 16.71
N VAL A 48 -11.82 17.42 17.25
CA VAL A 48 -12.45 16.10 17.02
C VAL A 48 -12.67 15.75 15.55
N TRP A 49 -12.77 16.76 14.68
CA TRP A 49 -12.92 16.60 13.24
C TRP A 49 -11.59 16.31 12.51
N MET A 50 -10.43 16.64 13.09
CA MET A 50 -9.11 16.48 12.48
C MET A 50 -8.81 15.00 12.22
N GLY A 51 -8.42 14.66 10.99
CA GLY A 51 -8.19 13.28 10.56
C GLY A 51 -9.44 12.50 10.15
N THR A 52 -10.65 13.03 10.40
CA THR A 52 -11.89 12.50 9.80
C THR A 52 -11.94 12.89 8.33
N ARG A 53 -12.47 12.04 7.44
CA ARG A 53 -12.60 12.37 6.01
C ARG A 53 -13.43 13.64 5.87
N TRP A 54 -12.99 14.57 5.01
CA TRP A 54 -13.64 15.89 4.86
C TRP A 54 -15.17 15.84 4.70
N ARG A 55 -15.66 14.93 3.85
CA ARG A 55 -17.10 14.73 3.58
C ARG A 55 -17.90 14.06 4.71
N GLU A 56 -17.20 13.52 5.71
CA GLU A 56 -17.75 12.83 6.88
C GLU A 56 -17.69 13.69 8.14
N ILE A 57 -17.15 14.93 8.05
CA ILE A 57 -17.15 15.87 9.18
C ILE A 57 -18.60 16.27 9.51
N GLU A 58 -18.98 16.07 10.78
CA GLU A 58 -20.31 16.38 11.27
C GLU A 58 -20.65 17.87 11.13
N ALA A 59 -21.92 18.16 10.85
CA ALA A 59 -22.37 19.50 10.48
C ALA A 59 -22.03 20.57 11.53
N GLU A 60 -22.02 20.23 12.82
CA GLU A 60 -21.66 21.14 13.91
C GLU A 60 -20.18 21.57 13.90
N HIS A 61 -19.30 20.73 13.36
CA HIS A 61 -17.87 20.99 13.27
C HIS A 61 -17.42 21.60 11.94
N GLN A 62 -18.27 21.53 10.89
CA GLN A 62 -17.90 21.99 9.56
C GLN A 62 -17.48 23.46 9.52
N TRP A 63 -18.17 24.34 10.25
CA TRP A 63 -17.83 25.76 10.27
C TRP A 63 -16.41 26.01 10.78
N GLU A 64 -16.03 25.34 11.86
CA GLU A 64 -14.70 25.44 12.42
C GLU A 64 -13.66 24.85 11.46
N ALA A 65 -13.91 23.64 10.95
CA ALA A 65 -13.04 22.95 10.01
C ALA A 65 -12.76 23.79 8.75
N TRP A 66 -13.79 24.43 8.17
CA TRP A 66 -13.64 25.33 7.03
C TRP A 66 -12.75 26.54 7.33
N ASN A 67 -12.94 27.18 8.48
CA ASN A 67 -12.16 28.35 8.86
C ASN A 67 -10.70 27.98 9.17
N THR A 68 -10.47 26.84 9.81
CA THR A 68 -9.13 26.33 10.10
C THR A 68 -8.41 25.94 8.82
N LEU A 69 -9.07 25.19 7.93
CA LEU A 69 -8.50 24.85 6.61
C LEU A 69 -8.18 26.10 5.81
N ARG A 70 -9.06 27.12 5.80
CA ARG A 70 -8.78 28.38 5.09
C ARG A 70 -7.52 29.05 5.60
N ARG A 71 -7.36 29.21 6.92
CA ARG A 71 -6.15 29.84 7.51
C ARG A 71 -4.90 29.03 7.15
N TRP A 72 -5.00 27.71 7.19
CA TRP A 72 -3.91 26.81 6.83
C TRP A 72 -3.53 26.95 5.35
N VAL A 73 -4.52 26.98 4.44
CA VAL A 73 -4.27 27.18 3.00
C VAL A 73 -3.64 28.55 2.75
N ASP A 74 -4.09 29.61 3.43
CA ASP A 74 -3.50 30.95 3.31
C ASP A 74 -2.01 30.95 3.72
N TRP A 75 -1.67 30.26 4.82
CA TRP A 75 -0.27 30.03 5.22
C TRP A 75 0.50 29.23 4.16
N PHE A 76 -0.06 28.10 3.71
CA PHE A 76 0.59 27.20 2.76
C PHE A 76 0.91 27.91 1.43
N VAL A 77 -0.02 28.72 0.94
CA VAL A 77 0.19 29.54 -0.26
C VAL A 77 1.27 30.60 -0.04
N ALA A 78 1.28 31.27 1.11
CA ALA A 78 2.26 32.31 1.42
C ALA A 78 3.68 31.74 1.59
N GLU A 79 3.81 30.63 2.34
CA GLU A 79 5.07 29.98 2.68
C GLU A 79 5.74 29.38 1.44
N TYR A 80 4.99 28.60 0.66
CA TYR A 80 5.50 27.93 -0.55
C TYR A 80 5.36 28.78 -1.81
N ARG A 81 4.90 30.04 -1.68
CA ARG A 81 4.70 31.01 -2.78
C ARG A 81 3.91 30.41 -3.95
N LEU A 82 2.82 29.74 -3.63
CA LEU A 82 2.00 29.05 -4.62
C LEU A 82 1.25 30.04 -5.50
N VAL A 83 1.14 29.69 -6.78
CA VAL A 83 0.43 30.49 -7.79
C VAL A 83 -0.99 29.96 -7.98
N THR A 84 -1.83 30.75 -8.66
CA THR A 84 -3.24 30.40 -8.93
C THR A 84 -3.43 29.13 -9.77
N SER A 85 -2.40 28.71 -10.51
CA SER A 85 -2.40 27.42 -11.23
C SER A 85 -2.12 26.21 -10.31
N VAL A 86 -1.78 26.44 -9.04
CA VAL A 86 -1.66 25.40 -8.01
C VAL A 86 -2.84 25.46 -7.04
N VAL A 87 -3.11 26.63 -6.48
CA VAL A 87 -4.23 26.85 -5.56
C VAL A 87 -5.03 28.07 -6.05
N PRO A 88 -6.16 27.87 -6.76
CA PRO A 88 -6.95 28.96 -7.28
C PRO A 88 -7.77 29.62 -6.16
N PRO A 89 -8.17 30.91 -6.30
CA PRO A 89 -9.00 31.58 -5.29
C PRO A 89 -10.35 30.89 -5.03
N CYS A 90 -10.83 30.07 -5.97
CA CYS A 90 -12.06 29.29 -5.84
C CYS A 90 -11.84 27.85 -5.35
N TRP A 91 -10.67 27.52 -4.77
CA TRP A 91 -10.34 26.16 -4.31
C TRP A 91 -11.43 25.51 -3.45
N TYR A 92 -12.09 26.29 -2.58
CA TYR A 92 -13.15 25.83 -1.69
C TYR A 92 -14.44 25.38 -2.40
N LYS A 93 -14.58 25.69 -3.69
CA LYS A 93 -15.69 25.22 -4.54
C LYS A 93 -15.37 23.90 -5.26
N HIS A 94 -14.14 23.43 -5.15
CA HIS A 94 -13.65 22.21 -5.79
C HIS A 94 -13.43 21.16 -4.69
N SER A 95 -14.30 20.14 -4.66
CA SER A 95 -14.30 19.14 -3.60
C SER A 95 -13.03 18.28 -3.57
N ASP A 96 -12.46 18.02 -4.74
CA ASP A 96 -11.18 17.34 -4.93
C ASP A 96 -10.01 18.16 -4.35
N LEU A 97 -9.91 19.45 -4.70
CA LEU A 97 -8.89 20.34 -4.15
C LEU A 97 -9.04 20.48 -2.63
N THR A 98 -10.27 20.64 -2.14
CA THR A 98 -10.56 20.77 -0.71
C THR A 98 -10.11 19.51 0.04
N ALA A 99 -10.44 18.32 -0.46
CA ALA A 99 -10.04 17.05 0.17
C ALA A 99 -8.52 16.87 0.17
N GLU A 100 -7.84 17.24 -0.91
CA GLU A 100 -6.38 17.12 -1.05
C GLU A 100 -5.64 18.09 -0.10
N LEU A 101 -6.09 19.36 -0.03
CA LEU A 101 -5.54 20.36 0.89
C LEU A 101 -5.79 19.99 2.35
N TYR A 102 -6.96 19.46 2.66
CA TYR A 102 -7.28 18.99 4.00
C TYR A 102 -6.40 17.80 4.43
N ALA A 103 -6.16 16.84 3.53
CA ALA A 103 -5.25 15.74 3.80
C ALA A 103 -3.81 16.23 4.06
N ALA A 104 -3.37 17.25 3.33
CA ALA A 104 -2.08 17.88 3.56
C ALA A 104 -2.00 18.58 4.93
N MET A 105 -3.04 19.32 5.33
CA MET A 105 -3.14 19.89 6.68
C MET A 105 -3.03 18.82 7.77
N CYS A 106 -3.72 17.69 7.61
CA CYS A 106 -3.64 16.59 8.57
C CYS A 106 -2.21 15.98 8.65
N MET A 107 -1.51 15.89 7.51
CA MET A 107 -0.12 15.41 7.48
C MET A 107 0.84 16.39 8.15
N GLU A 108 0.69 17.69 7.91
CA GLU A 108 1.49 18.72 8.57
C GLU A 108 1.23 18.71 10.08
N TYR A 109 -0.03 18.67 10.51
CA TYR A 109 -0.36 18.48 11.93
C TYR A 109 0.32 17.23 12.51
N LYS A 110 0.24 16.07 11.82
CA LYS A 110 0.85 14.82 12.28
C LYS A 110 2.36 14.92 12.45
N VAL A 111 3.03 15.68 11.61
CA VAL A 111 4.50 15.74 11.60
C VAL A 111 5.06 16.75 12.62
N TRP A 112 4.32 17.80 12.97
CA TRP A 112 4.77 18.84 13.92
C TRP A 112 4.13 18.75 15.30
N GLU A 113 2.83 18.50 15.39
CA GLU A 113 2.06 18.59 16.64
C GLU A 113 2.06 17.29 17.46
N GLU A 114 2.68 16.21 16.96
CA GLU A 114 2.93 15.00 17.77
C GLU A 114 4.07 15.19 18.80
N GLN A 115 4.62 16.41 18.94
CA GLN A 115 5.54 16.85 20.00
C GLN A 115 6.84 16.03 20.15
N ALA A 116 7.16 15.15 19.20
CA ALA A 116 8.40 14.38 19.17
C ALA A 116 9.40 15.01 18.18
N PRO A 117 10.57 15.49 18.62
CA PRO A 117 11.65 15.87 17.73
C PRO A 117 12.00 14.68 16.82
N GLY A 118 11.80 14.85 15.51
CA GLY A 118 11.96 13.76 14.55
C GLY A 118 12.33 14.25 13.17
N LEU A 119 12.70 13.31 12.30
CA LEU A 119 13.04 13.60 10.91
C LEU A 119 11.80 13.72 10.00
N GLY A 120 10.60 13.61 10.58
CA GLY A 120 9.31 13.68 9.86
C GLY A 120 9.18 14.89 8.93
N PRO A 121 9.54 16.12 9.36
CA PRO A 121 9.50 17.28 8.48
C PRO A 121 10.30 17.09 7.19
N MET A 122 11.52 16.60 7.28
CA MET A 122 12.42 16.45 6.15
C MET A 122 12.10 15.21 5.30
N MET A 123 11.71 14.12 5.95
CA MET A 123 11.54 12.82 5.30
C MET A 123 10.12 12.58 4.77
N MET A 124 9.11 13.20 5.39
CA MET A 124 7.70 13.01 5.04
C MET A 124 7.10 14.28 4.45
N TRP A 125 7.14 15.41 5.16
CA TRP A 125 6.38 16.59 4.72
C TRP A 125 6.93 17.22 3.45
N HIS A 126 8.17 17.71 3.47
CA HIS A 126 8.72 18.47 2.34
C HIS A 126 8.73 17.67 1.02
N PRO A 127 9.07 16.36 1.00
CA PRO A 127 8.93 15.55 -0.21
C PRO A 127 7.47 15.47 -0.70
N HIS A 128 6.52 15.33 0.22
CA HIS A 128 5.11 15.28 -0.12
C HIS A 128 4.54 16.63 -0.57
N VAL A 129 5.10 17.77 -0.14
CA VAL A 129 4.70 19.11 -0.63
C VAL A 129 4.95 19.24 -2.13
N GLU A 130 6.07 18.74 -2.65
CA GLU A 130 6.35 18.74 -4.09
C GLU A 130 5.33 17.88 -4.85
N MET A 131 5.09 16.65 -4.36
CA MET A 131 4.12 15.73 -4.95
C MET A 131 2.69 16.29 -4.90
N LEU A 132 2.32 16.91 -3.79
CA LEU A 132 1.04 17.60 -3.58
C LEU A 132 0.87 18.73 -4.58
N THR A 133 1.86 19.60 -4.70
CA THR A 133 1.85 20.72 -5.65
C THR A 133 1.66 20.24 -7.09
N ALA A 134 2.30 19.13 -7.47
CA ALA A 134 2.11 18.52 -8.79
C ALA A 134 0.68 18.00 -9.00
N ARG A 135 0.08 17.34 -8.00
CA ARG A 135 -1.31 16.86 -8.05
C ARG A 135 -2.31 18.02 -8.13
N LEU A 136 -2.14 19.04 -7.29
CA LEU A 136 -2.97 20.23 -7.28
C LEU A 136 -2.94 20.95 -8.63
N ARG A 137 -1.76 21.12 -9.24
CA ARG A 137 -1.66 21.70 -10.60
C ARG A 137 -2.50 20.94 -11.62
N ARG A 138 -2.45 19.61 -11.60
CA ARG A 138 -3.24 18.77 -12.51
C ARG A 138 -4.74 18.96 -12.27
N MET A 139 -5.18 18.91 -11.02
CA MET A 139 -6.59 19.12 -10.64
C MET A 139 -7.09 20.51 -11.08
N VAL A 140 -6.28 21.56 -10.89
CA VAL A 140 -6.62 22.92 -11.32
C VAL A 140 -6.64 23.05 -12.85
N ASP A 141 -5.74 22.37 -13.55
CA ASP A 141 -5.69 22.36 -15.01
C ASP A 141 -6.94 21.70 -15.61
N GLU A 142 -7.33 20.55 -15.04
CA GLU A 142 -8.55 19.81 -15.37
C GLU A 142 -9.82 20.64 -15.05
N ALA A 143 -9.86 21.32 -13.90
CA ALA A 143 -10.96 22.21 -13.55
C ALA A 143 -11.06 23.45 -14.46
N GLY A 144 -9.94 23.90 -15.04
CA GLY A 144 -9.88 25.01 -16.01
C GLY A 144 -10.15 26.42 -15.45
N CYS A 145 -10.50 26.53 -14.17
CA CYS A 145 -10.87 27.81 -13.53
C CYS A 145 -9.71 28.84 -13.52
N ALA A 146 -8.47 28.39 -13.35
CA ALA A 146 -7.29 29.26 -13.35
C ALA A 146 -7.01 29.88 -14.73
N LYS A 147 -7.28 29.14 -15.82
CA LYS A 147 -7.08 29.63 -17.20
C LYS A 147 -8.12 30.68 -17.60
N ILE A 148 -9.36 30.48 -17.15
CA ILE A 148 -10.50 31.37 -17.46
C ILE A 148 -10.51 32.59 -16.52
N GLY A 149 -9.87 32.50 -15.35
CA GLY A 149 -9.90 33.53 -14.32
C GLY A 149 -11.24 33.62 -13.57
N GLN A 150 -12.12 32.64 -13.76
CA GLN A 150 -13.42 32.53 -13.10
C GLN A 150 -13.67 31.07 -12.73
N HIS A 151 -14.46 30.86 -11.67
CA HIS A 151 -14.86 29.51 -11.28
C HIS A 151 -15.69 28.85 -12.39
N LYS A 152 -15.40 27.59 -12.66
CA LYS A 152 -16.12 26.75 -13.63
C LYS A 152 -16.71 25.57 -12.85
N GLU A 153 -18.01 25.35 -13.04
CA GLU A 153 -18.69 24.19 -12.49
C GLU A 153 -18.14 22.90 -13.11
N PRO A 154 -18.12 21.78 -12.36
CA PRO A 154 -17.66 20.49 -12.87
C PRO A 154 -18.40 20.08 -14.15
N GLU A 155 -17.68 19.44 -15.07
CA GLU A 155 -18.25 18.94 -16.32
C GLU A 155 -19.06 17.65 -16.11
N ALA A 156 -20.01 17.40 -17.01
CA ALA A 156 -20.78 16.17 -17.08
C ALA A 156 -19.87 14.94 -17.26
N TYR A 157 -20.21 13.82 -16.64
CA TYR A 157 -19.54 12.54 -16.86
C TYR A 157 -20.28 11.77 -17.96
N GLY A 158 -19.76 11.86 -19.20
CA GLY A 158 -20.45 11.32 -20.37
C GLY A 158 -21.80 12.00 -20.57
N ASP A 159 -22.88 11.22 -20.67
CA ASP A 159 -24.24 11.75 -20.79
C ASP A 159 -24.86 12.16 -19.42
N ARG A 160 -24.11 12.02 -18.31
CA ARG A 160 -24.62 12.24 -16.95
C ARG A 160 -24.26 13.64 -16.43
N PRO A 161 -25.18 14.34 -15.75
CA PRO A 161 -24.86 15.60 -15.08
C PRO A 161 -23.73 15.42 -14.05
N ALA A 162 -22.90 16.45 -13.85
CA ALA A 162 -21.68 16.37 -13.06
C ALA A 162 -21.85 15.89 -11.59
N PHE A 163 -23.04 16.06 -11.02
CA PHE A 163 -23.38 15.66 -9.65
C PHE A 163 -24.37 14.49 -9.58
N ASN A 164 -24.67 13.83 -10.70
CA ASN A 164 -25.52 12.64 -10.75
C ASN A 164 -24.68 11.44 -11.21
N LEU A 165 -24.27 10.61 -10.26
CA LEU A 165 -23.82 9.26 -10.56
C LEU A 165 -25.04 8.34 -10.52
N ASP A 166 -25.68 8.16 -11.67
CA ASP A 166 -26.74 7.16 -11.85
C ASP A 166 -26.13 5.98 -12.60
N TYR A 167 -25.94 4.84 -11.92
CA TYR A 167 -25.52 3.61 -12.58
C TYR A 167 -26.75 2.85 -13.07
N ASP A 168 -26.56 1.87 -13.96
CA ASP A 168 -27.58 0.84 -14.12
C ASP A 168 -27.57 0.01 -12.83
N GLU A 169 -28.45 0.37 -11.88
CA GLU A 169 -28.53 -0.27 -10.57
C GLU A 169 -28.85 -1.77 -10.67
N ASP A 170 -29.58 -2.18 -11.71
CA ASP A 170 -29.90 -3.59 -11.96
C ASP A 170 -28.66 -4.36 -12.42
N ASP A 171 -27.90 -3.82 -13.39
CA ASP A 171 -26.63 -4.41 -13.84
C ASP A 171 -25.59 -4.44 -12.72
N PHE A 172 -25.44 -3.34 -11.97
CA PHE A 172 -24.54 -3.28 -10.82
C PHE A 172 -24.91 -4.31 -9.75
N THR A 173 -26.21 -4.42 -9.41
CA THR A 173 -26.68 -5.40 -8.43
C THR A 173 -26.46 -6.83 -8.91
N ALA A 174 -26.73 -7.12 -10.19
CA ALA A 174 -26.47 -8.43 -10.78
C ALA A 174 -24.98 -8.78 -10.74
N TRP A 175 -24.11 -7.83 -11.08
CA TRP A 175 -22.66 -7.99 -10.99
C TRP A 175 -22.20 -8.20 -9.54
N ALA A 176 -22.63 -7.33 -8.61
CA ALA A 176 -22.27 -7.40 -7.20
C ALA A 176 -22.75 -8.69 -6.53
N ALA A 177 -23.87 -9.25 -6.98
CA ALA A 177 -24.40 -10.53 -6.52
C ALA A 177 -23.76 -11.76 -7.19
N THR A 178 -22.81 -11.56 -8.12
CA THR A 178 -22.13 -12.68 -8.81
C THR A 178 -21.38 -13.54 -7.79
N THR A 179 -21.78 -14.81 -7.71
CA THR A 179 -21.14 -15.81 -6.85
C THR A 179 -20.31 -16.76 -7.70
N CYS A 180 -19.11 -17.08 -7.24
CA CYS A 180 -18.22 -18.07 -7.87
C CYS A 180 -18.00 -19.23 -6.90
N GLU A 181 -18.28 -20.45 -7.36
CA GLU A 181 -18.04 -21.66 -6.59
C GLU A 181 -17.05 -22.55 -7.35
N GLN A 182 -16.08 -23.11 -6.63
CA GLN A 182 -15.11 -24.04 -7.19
C GLN A 182 -15.28 -25.41 -6.55
N HIS A 183 -15.41 -26.43 -7.38
CA HIS A 183 -15.52 -27.81 -6.92
C HIS A 183 -14.39 -28.67 -7.51
N ALA A 184 -13.62 -29.32 -6.64
CA ALA A 184 -12.58 -30.25 -7.03
C ALA A 184 -13.19 -31.62 -7.29
N LEU A 185 -12.98 -32.16 -8.50
CA LEU A 185 -13.49 -33.46 -8.90
C LEU A 185 -12.36 -34.45 -9.07
N GLU A 186 -12.58 -35.68 -8.60
CA GLU A 186 -11.67 -36.79 -8.90
C GLU A 186 -11.66 -37.08 -10.40
N ARG A 187 -10.46 -37.23 -10.94
CA ARG A 187 -10.25 -37.56 -12.35
C ARG A 187 -10.58 -39.04 -12.60
N PRO A 188 -11.35 -39.37 -13.65
CA PRO A 188 -11.67 -40.76 -13.95
C PRO A 188 -10.42 -41.57 -14.32
N GLU A 189 -10.41 -42.85 -13.96
CA GLU A 189 -9.32 -43.78 -14.29
C GLU A 189 -9.29 -44.13 -15.80
N ALA A 190 -10.45 -44.17 -16.45
CA ALA A 190 -10.58 -44.43 -17.88
C ALA A 190 -11.67 -43.57 -18.53
N GLY A 191 -11.45 -43.18 -19.79
CA GLY A 191 -12.43 -42.45 -20.59
C GLY A 191 -12.57 -40.96 -20.25
N VAL A 192 -13.77 -40.40 -20.51
CA VAL A 192 -14.10 -38.99 -20.25
C VAL A 192 -15.33 -38.92 -19.35
N LYS A 193 -15.24 -38.21 -18.23
CA LYS A 193 -16.36 -37.91 -17.33
C LYS A 193 -16.89 -36.51 -17.64
N TYR A 194 -18.14 -36.39 -18.09
CA TYR A 194 -18.78 -35.09 -18.34
C TYR A 194 -19.49 -34.57 -17.09
N VAL A 195 -19.28 -33.31 -16.76
CA VAL A 195 -19.85 -32.64 -15.58
C VAL A 195 -20.46 -31.32 -16.01
N ARG A 196 -21.60 -30.95 -15.40
CA ARG A 196 -22.24 -29.64 -15.55
C ARG A 196 -22.87 -29.23 -14.23
N ALA A 197 -23.00 -27.94 -14.01
CA ALA A 197 -23.71 -27.38 -12.86
C ALA A 197 -25.19 -27.13 -13.22
N ARG A 198 -26.06 -27.34 -12.23
CA ARG A 198 -27.48 -26.96 -12.25
C ARG A 198 -27.67 -25.89 -11.19
N VAL A 199 -28.33 -24.81 -11.53
CA VAL A 199 -28.61 -23.70 -10.60
C VAL A 199 -30.07 -23.79 -10.21
N PHE A 200 -30.33 -23.71 -8.90
CA PHE A 200 -31.67 -23.74 -8.32
C PHE A 200 -31.99 -22.40 -7.67
N ASN A 201 -33.27 -22.02 -7.64
CA ASN A 201 -33.74 -20.87 -6.87
C ASN A 201 -33.96 -21.24 -5.39
N GLY A 202 -34.38 -20.25 -4.57
CA GLY A 202 -34.67 -20.45 -3.15
C GLY A 202 -35.82 -21.43 -2.86
N ASP A 203 -36.69 -21.67 -3.84
CA ASP A 203 -37.82 -22.60 -3.75
C ASP A 203 -37.46 -24.03 -4.23
N GLY A 204 -36.22 -24.25 -4.68
CA GLY A 204 -35.72 -25.54 -5.15
C GLY A 204 -36.03 -25.86 -6.62
N GLU A 205 -36.55 -24.92 -7.39
CA GLU A 205 -36.77 -25.05 -8.83
C GLU A 205 -35.48 -24.80 -9.62
N GLU A 206 -35.22 -25.58 -10.67
CA GLU A 206 -34.07 -25.38 -11.55
C GLU A 206 -34.28 -24.17 -12.46
N ILE A 207 -33.37 -23.19 -12.39
CA ILE A 207 -33.45 -21.95 -13.15
C ILE A 207 -32.41 -21.84 -14.25
N ALA A 208 -31.29 -22.56 -14.15
CA ALA A 208 -30.24 -22.51 -15.18
C ALA A 208 -29.38 -23.78 -15.23
N LEU A 209 -28.75 -23.98 -16.39
CA LEU A 209 -27.82 -25.07 -16.69
C LEU A 209 -26.51 -24.51 -17.25
N SER A 210 -25.38 -24.97 -16.72
CA SER A 210 -24.07 -24.64 -17.29
C SER A 210 -23.81 -25.43 -18.57
N ASN A 211 -22.85 -24.95 -19.37
CA ASN A 211 -22.21 -25.77 -20.39
C ASN A 211 -21.53 -27.00 -19.73
N PRO A 212 -21.56 -28.17 -20.40
CA PRO A 212 -20.86 -29.35 -19.89
C PRO A 212 -19.35 -29.25 -20.14
N VAL A 213 -18.58 -29.77 -19.19
CA VAL A 213 -17.11 -29.89 -19.27
C VAL A 213 -16.73 -31.37 -19.19
N GLY A 214 -15.91 -31.83 -20.13
CA GLY A 214 -15.37 -33.18 -20.15
C GLY A 214 -14.02 -33.28 -19.42
N LEU A 215 -13.94 -34.10 -18.38
CA LEU A 215 -12.71 -34.43 -17.68
C LEU A 215 -12.19 -35.79 -18.18
N ALA A 216 -11.14 -35.77 -19.00
CA ALA A 216 -10.49 -36.97 -19.51
C ALA A 216 -9.59 -37.64 -18.45
N SER A 217 -9.43 -38.96 -18.56
CA SER A 217 -8.47 -39.69 -17.75
C SER A 217 -7.03 -39.23 -18.01
N ARG A 218 -6.16 -39.40 -17.02
CA ARG A 218 -4.74 -39.05 -17.16
C ARG A 218 -4.09 -39.99 -18.17
N ARG A 219 -3.42 -39.44 -19.18
CA ARG A 219 -2.48 -40.23 -19.98
C ARG A 219 -1.24 -40.49 -19.12
N THR A 220 -1.10 -41.72 -18.64
CA THR A 220 0.15 -42.18 -18.02
C THR A 220 1.09 -42.57 -19.16
N SER A 221 2.22 -41.87 -19.29
CA SER A 221 3.29 -42.32 -20.18
C SER A 221 3.93 -43.56 -19.56
N THR A 222 3.82 -44.70 -20.22
CA THR A 222 4.43 -45.96 -19.76
C THR A 222 5.94 -46.02 -20.01
N GLY A 223 6.47 -45.12 -20.82
CA GLY A 223 7.90 -45.03 -21.12
C GLY A 223 8.67 -44.43 -19.94
N VAL A 224 9.66 -45.18 -19.46
CA VAL A 224 10.69 -44.68 -18.55
C VAL A 224 11.94 -44.44 -19.38
N THR A 225 12.49 -43.23 -19.35
CA THR A 225 13.82 -42.98 -19.89
C THR A 225 14.79 -42.74 -18.72
N ALA A 226 16.04 -43.11 -18.90
CA ALA A 226 17.09 -42.94 -17.91
C ALA A 226 18.31 -42.31 -18.59
N GLU A 227 18.79 -41.20 -18.02
CA GLU A 227 20.00 -40.52 -18.48
C GLU A 227 21.01 -40.48 -17.35
N LEU A 228 22.21 -41.03 -17.61
CA LEU A 228 23.31 -41.02 -16.66
C LEU A 228 24.38 -40.03 -17.14
N MET A 229 24.78 -39.12 -16.25
CA MET A 229 25.78 -38.09 -16.55
C MET A 229 26.85 -38.02 -15.47
N MET A 230 28.10 -37.77 -15.87
CA MET A 230 29.18 -37.42 -14.95
C MET A 230 28.99 -36.01 -14.41
N THR A 231 28.97 -35.85 -13.09
CA THR A 231 28.91 -34.54 -12.43
C THR A 231 30.27 -34.08 -11.91
N SER A 232 31.20 -35.01 -11.68
CA SER A 232 32.58 -34.70 -11.28
C SER A 232 33.52 -35.80 -11.75
N SER A 233 34.70 -35.42 -12.25
CA SER A 233 35.77 -36.34 -12.66
C SER A 233 36.98 -36.29 -11.71
N THR A 234 36.78 -35.89 -10.45
CA THR A 234 37.88 -35.83 -9.47
C THR A 234 38.52 -37.21 -9.31
N PRO A 235 39.86 -37.35 -9.39
CA PRO A 235 40.53 -38.65 -9.43
C PRO A 235 40.25 -39.57 -8.22
N LEU A 236 39.99 -38.98 -7.05
CA LEU A 236 39.75 -39.72 -5.81
C LEU A 236 38.26 -39.99 -5.54
N ALA A 237 37.33 -39.31 -6.22
CA ALA A 237 35.90 -39.43 -5.99
C ALA A 237 35.09 -38.87 -7.18
N PRO A 238 34.94 -39.61 -8.29
CA PRO A 238 34.07 -39.20 -9.38
C PRO A 238 32.60 -39.21 -8.95
N GLY A 239 31.83 -38.24 -9.44
CA GLY A 239 30.40 -38.11 -9.17
C GLY A 239 29.58 -38.46 -10.39
N LEU A 240 28.51 -39.24 -10.21
CA LEU A 240 27.52 -39.57 -11.23
C LEU A 240 26.15 -39.10 -10.80
N ARG A 241 25.34 -38.67 -11.77
CA ARG A 241 23.92 -38.33 -11.57
C ARG A 241 23.07 -39.09 -12.57
N LEU A 242 22.10 -39.82 -12.04
CA LEU A 242 21.04 -40.45 -12.80
C LEU A 242 19.79 -39.56 -12.77
N THR A 243 19.23 -39.28 -13.94
CA THR A 243 17.94 -38.61 -14.08
C THR A 243 16.96 -39.57 -14.75
N VAL A 244 15.84 -39.86 -14.06
CA VAL A 244 14.78 -40.76 -14.56
C VAL A 244 13.45 -40.00 -14.59
N PRO A 245 13.10 -39.33 -15.70
CA PRO A 245 11.76 -38.79 -15.85
C PRO A 245 10.76 -39.94 -16.03
N SER A 246 9.87 -40.13 -15.05
CA SER A 246 8.86 -41.20 -15.06
C SER A 246 7.59 -40.77 -14.32
N ALA A 247 6.45 -41.28 -14.77
CA ALA A 247 5.17 -41.19 -14.07
C ALA A 247 4.84 -42.45 -13.24
N THR A 248 5.68 -43.49 -13.32
CA THR A 248 5.52 -44.77 -12.63
C THR A 248 6.11 -44.71 -11.23
N PRO A 249 5.33 -44.92 -10.16
CA PRO A 249 5.83 -44.93 -8.79
C PRO A 249 6.60 -46.24 -8.47
N GLY A 250 7.48 -46.18 -7.47
CA GLY A 250 8.17 -47.38 -6.95
C GLY A 250 9.30 -47.93 -7.82
N LEU A 251 9.92 -47.10 -8.66
CA LEU A 251 11.10 -47.50 -9.42
C LEU A 251 12.31 -47.66 -8.52
N GLU A 252 12.99 -48.80 -8.61
CA GLU A 252 14.25 -49.06 -7.95
C GLU A 252 15.42 -48.89 -8.94
N VAL A 253 16.52 -48.30 -8.47
CA VAL A 253 17.73 -48.10 -9.28
C VAL A 253 18.78 -49.13 -8.86
N GLY A 254 19.08 -50.04 -9.78
CA GLY A 254 20.24 -50.94 -9.69
C GLY A 254 21.46 -50.29 -10.35
N TRP A 255 22.57 -50.23 -9.63
CA TRP A 255 23.85 -49.82 -10.19
C TRP A 255 24.62 -51.05 -10.62
N GLN A 256 25.07 -51.05 -11.87
CA GLN A 256 25.93 -52.09 -12.42
C GLN A 256 27.27 -51.50 -12.78
N THR A 257 28.30 -52.33 -12.71
CA THR A 257 29.65 -51.95 -13.13
C THR A 257 30.11 -52.87 -14.24
N SER A 258 30.88 -52.32 -15.17
CA SER A 258 31.45 -53.08 -16.29
C SER A 258 32.92 -52.72 -16.44
N VAL A 259 33.74 -53.72 -16.68
CA VAL A 259 35.19 -53.54 -16.94
C VAL A 259 35.44 -53.15 -18.39
N ASN A 260 34.55 -53.54 -19.32
CA ASN A 260 34.74 -53.39 -20.76
C ASN A 260 33.59 -52.64 -21.49
N GLY A 261 32.55 -52.22 -20.77
CA GLY A 261 31.37 -51.55 -21.33
C GLY A 261 30.39 -52.47 -22.08
N HIS A 262 30.66 -53.78 -22.09
CA HIS A 262 29.87 -54.78 -22.82
C HIS A 262 29.31 -55.86 -21.90
N ASP A 263 30.07 -56.28 -20.88
CA ASP A 263 29.66 -57.25 -19.86
C ASP A 263 29.41 -56.53 -18.54
N TRP A 264 28.21 -56.64 -18.00
CA TRP A 264 27.73 -55.87 -16.85
C TRP A 264 27.45 -56.81 -15.67
N GLU A 265 28.02 -56.51 -14.51
CA GLU A 265 27.79 -57.20 -13.23
C GLU A 265 26.92 -56.34 -12.29
#